data_AF-A0A4T0WY84-F1
#
_entry.id   AF-A0A4T0WY84-F1
#
_cell.length_a   1.000
_cell.length_b   1.000
_cell.length_c   1.000
_cell.angle_alpha   90.00
_cell.angle_beta   90.00
_cell.angle_gamma   90.00
#
_symmetry.space_group_name_H-M   'P 1'
#
loop_
_entity.id
_entity.type
_entity.pdbx_description
1 polymer ?
#
loop_
_entity_poly.entity_id
_entity_poly.type
_entity_poly.pdbx_seq_one_letter_code
_entity_poly.pdbx_strand_id
1 'polypeptide(L)'
;MSSAAYKRLHKEYKQIQKSPVPYVEARPNESNVLEWHYVITGPPETPYENGQYHGRITFPREYPFKPPRIIMCTPSGRFSVNTALCLSMSDFHEELWNPAWSVATIITGLLSFMTSEEATTGSIVTSQSTKVHLAKQSKHYNTYSNPVFKDIFPDIYEKNLAELEKQSKGDASSGSNRTQFIMGISRDSRHKRSATGAKRAQYRKKRKFELGRQGANTKIGPKRIHSVRTRGGNQKFRAIRIETGNFSWASEGVSRKTRINVVVYHPSNNELVRTNTLTKSAIVQIDATPFKQYFESHYGVTLGKPTADAQEVKKSRAVQKKLAARAEDSKIDPAVAHQFNSGKLYAAISSRPGQSGRCDGYILEGEELAFYLRRLTAKK
;
A
#
# COMPACT_ATOMS: atom_id res chain seq x y z
N MET A 1 45.46 28.97 5.78
CA MET A 1 45.19 28.88 7.23
C MET A 1 44.09 27.85 7.45
N SER A 2 44.29 26.88 8.35
CA SER A 2 43.25 25.89 8.70
C SER A 2 42.02 26.62 9.25
N SER A 3 40.87 26.50 8.56
CA SER A 3 39.61 27.13 8.98
C SER A 3 39.22 26.63 10.39
N ALA A 4 38.62 27.50 11.21
CA ALA A 4 38.17 27.18 12.57
C ALA A 4 37.33 25.89 12.63
N ALA A 5 36.55 25.61 11.57
CA ALA A 5 35.78 24.38 11.39
C ALA A 5 36.66 23.12 11.43
N TYR A 6 37.81 23.13 10.74
CA TYR A 6 38.72 21.99 10.69
C TYR A 6 39.33 21.70 12.06
N LYS A 7 39.76 22.74 12.78
CA LYS A 7 40.29 22.60 14.15
C LYS A 7 39.22 22.04 15.10
N ARG A 8 37.99 22.54 14.99
CA ARG A 8 36.85 22.09 15.80
C ARG A 8 36.52 20.62 15.52
N LEU A 9 36.29 20.25 14.27
CA LEU A 9 35.94 18.89 13.86
C LEU A 9 37.03 17.87 14.21
N HIS A 10 38.30 18.22 14.07
CA HIS A 10 39.40 17.34 14.47
C HIS A 10 39.44 17.09 16.00
N LYS A 11 39.13 18.11 16.81
CA LYS A 11 39.02 17.95 18.27
C LYS A 11 37.83 17.06 18.64
N GLU A 12 36.69 17.23 17.99
CA GLU A 12 35.51 16.41 18.20
C GLU A 12 35.72 14.96 17.78
N TYR A 13 36.47 14.71 16.71
CA TYR A 13 36.83 13.36 16.30
C TYR A 13 37.63 12.63 17.40
N LYS A 14 38.65 13.30 17.95
CA LYS A 14 39.43 12.76 19.09
C LYS A 14 38.55 12.53 20.32
N GLN A 15 37.57 13.39 20.56
CA GLN A 15 36.65 13.24 21.67
C GLN A 15 35.74 12.03 21.51
N ILE A 16 35.19 11.80 20.30
CA ILE A 16 34.39 10.61 19.98
C ILE A 16 35.22 9.33 20.11
N GLN A 17 36.49 9.35 19.69
CA GLN A 17 37.39 8.21 19.87
C GLN A 17 37.64 7.89 21.36
N LYS A 18 37.82 8.92 22.20
CA LYS A 18 38.05 8.74 23.65
C LYS A 18 36.78 8.34 24.40
N SER A 19 35.63 8.87 24.00
CA SER A 19 34.34 8.65 24.63
C SER A 19 33.30 8.31 23.56
N PRO A 20 33.24 7.05 23.11
CA PRO A 20 32.30 6.61 22.08
C PRO A 20 30.84 6.84 22.50
N VAL A 21 30.02 7.26 21.55
CA VAL A 21 28.58 7.44 21.78
C VAL A 21 27.89 6.07 21.68
N PRO A 22 27.05 5.68 22.65
CA PRO A 22 26.30 4.43 22.58
C PRO A 22 25.49 4.34 21.29
N TYR A 23 25.52 3.16 20.65
CA TYR A 23 24.78 2.87 19.41
C TYR A 23 25.18 3.71 18.18
N VAL A 24 26.25 4.50 18.26
CA VAL A 24 26.64 5.43 17.21
C VAL A 24 28.13 5.27 16.90
N GLU A 25 28.44 5.22 15.61
CA GLU A 25 29.80 5.31 15.12
C GLU A 25 29.90 6.42 14.08
N ALA A 26 30.90 7.29 14.17
CA ALA A 26 31.05 8.44 13.28
C ALA A 26 32.50 8.65 12.86
N ARG A 27 32.72 8.94 11.58
CA ARG A 27 34.06 9.14 10.99
C ARG A 27 34.03 10.31 9.99
N PRO A 28 35.06 11.17 9.98
CA PRO A 28 35.26 12.12 8.89
C PRO A 28 35.64 11.38 7.61
N ASN A 29 35.27 11.93 6.46
CA ASN A 29 35.80 11.51 5.19
C ASN A 29 37.26 11.97 5.07
N GLU A 30 38.17 11.05 4.74
CA GLU A 30 39.61 11.31 4.62
C GLU A 30 39.94 12.37 3.56
N SER A 31 39.15 12.40 2.47
CA SER A 31 39.33 13.39 1.39
C SER A 31 38.74 14.75 1.73
N ASN A 32 37.78 14.82 2.66
CA ASN A 32 37.08 16.05 3.02
C ASN A 32 36.57 16.00 4.47
N VAL A 33 37.30 16.65 5.38
CA VAL A 33 36.95 16.70 6.81
C VAL A 33 35.62 17.44 7.09
N LEU A 34 35.10 18.23 6.16
CA LEU A 34 33.77 18.85 6.29
C LEU A 34 32.63 17.87 5.96
N GLU A 35 32.95 16.69 5.44
CA GLU A 35 32.00 15.62 5.19
C GLU A 35 32.24 14.51 6.19
N TRP A 36 31.23 14.19 6.99
CA TRP A 36 31.28 13.12 7.97
C TRP A 36 30.22 12.09 7.67
N HIS A 37 30.53 10.85 7.99
CA HIS A 37 29.60 9.75 7.90
C HIS A 37 29.37 9.18 9.29
N TYR A 38 28.16 8.69 9.50
CA TYR A 38 27.80 8.03 10.75
C TYR A 38 27.00 6.77 10.48
N VAL A 39 27.04 5.87 11.45
CA VAL A 39 26.27 4.64 11.50
C VAL A 39 25.54 4.61 12.83
N ILE A 40 24.21 4.58 12.76
CA ILE A 40 23.35 4.33 13.93
C ILE A 40 23.02 2.85 13.97
N THR A 41 23.28 2.20 15.09
CA THR A 41 22.74 0.88 15.41
C THR A 41 21.40 1.07 16.12
N GLY A 42 20.35 0.40 15.67
CA GLY A 42 19.04 0.56 16.29
C GLY A 42 19.02 0.03 17.72
N PRO A 43 18.57 0.83 18.71
CA PRO A 43 18.54 0.43 20.11
C PRO A 43 17.47 -0.66 20.36
N PRO A 44 17.62 -1.44 21.45
CA PRO A 44 16.64 -2.46 21.84
C PRO A 44 15.27 -1.84 22.13
N GLU A 45 14.22 -2.66 22.05
CA GLU A 45 12.83 -2.25 22.32
C GLU A 45 12.28 -1.19 21.35
N THR A 46 12.95 -0.99 20.22
CA THR A 46 12.48 -0.11 19.15
C THR A 46 12.23 -0.89 17.86
N PRO A 47 11.37 -0.40 16.94
CA PRO A 47 11.19 -1.01 15.62
C PRO A 47 12.46 -1.07 14.75
N TYR A 48 13.54 -0.42 15.19
CA TYR A 48 14.80 -0.31 14.49
C TYR A 48 15.87 -1.27 15.02
N GLU A 49 15.57 -1.99 16.11
CA GLU A 49 16.48 -2.88 16.81
C GLU A 49 17.28 -3.78 15.85
N ASN A 50 18.58 -3.90 16.10
CA ASN A 50 19.56 -4.64 15.28
C ASN A 50 19.76 -4.10 13.85
N GLY A 51 19.08 -3.01 13.47
CA GLY A 51 19.33 -2.30 12.21
C GLY A 51 20.60 -1.46 12.24
N GLN A 52 21.15 -1.16 11.07
CA GLN A 52 22.38 -0.40 10.87
C GLN A 52 22.16 0.71 9.83
N TYR A 53 22.10 1.96 10.27
CA TYR A 53 21.68 3.08 9.45
C TYR A 53 22.84 4.03 9.19
N HIS A 54 23.42 3.93 8.00
CA HIS A 54 24.39 4.86 7.49
C HIS A 54 23.73 6.18 7.05
N GLY A 55 24.32 7.30 7.48
CA GLY A 55 23.98 8.63 7.02
C GLY A 55 25.21 9.53 6.91
N ARG A 56 24.97 10.76 6.45
CA ARG A 56 26.02 11.73 6.16
C ARG A 56 25.68 13.10 6.74
N ILE A 57 26.69 13.77 7.27
CA ILE A 57 26.65 15.14 7.78
C ILE A 57 27.61 15.97 6.93
N THR A 58 27.12 17.08 6.39
CA THR A 58 27.93 18.04 5.62
C THR A 58 28.01 19.34 6.40
N PHE A 59 29.21 19.68 6.86
CA PHE A 59 29.48 20.88 7.63
C PHE A 59 29.81 22.07 6.72
N PRO A 60 29.24 23.25 6.96
CA PRO A 60 29.66 24.47 6.30
C PRO A 60 31.07 24.90 6.77
N ARG A 61 31.75 25.77 6.01
CA ARG A 61 33.09 26.26 6.37
C ARG A 61 33.07 27.13 7.64
N GLU A 62 31.89 27.65 7.96
CA GLU A 62 31.56 28.49 9.10
C GLU A 62 31.23 27.67 10.36
N TYR A 63 31.22 26.33 10.31
CA TYR A 63 31.02 25.48 11.49
C TYR A 63 32.08 25.82 12.58
N PRO A 64 31.72 25.95 13.86
CA PRO A 64 30.43 25.62 14.48
C PRO A 64 29.41 26.77 14.53
N PHE A 65 29.64 27.90 13.88
CA PHE A 65 28.72 29.05 13.93
C PHE A 65 27.50 28.89 13.02
N LYS A 66 27.59 28.01 12.02
CA LYS A 66 26.46 27.59 11.19
C LYS A 66 26.16 26.10 11.35
N PRO A 67 24.87 25.70 11.30
CA PRO A 67 24.45 24.31 11.40
C PRO A 67 24.90 23.46 10.21
N PRO A 68 25.08 22.15 10.40
CA PRO A 68 25.34 21.23 9.30
C PRO A 68 24.06 20.75 8.60
N ARG A 69 24.24 20.20 7.40
CA ARG A 69 23.20 19.46 6.67
C ARG A 69 23.27 17.97 7.00
N ILE A 70 22.15 17.34 7.32
CA ILE A 70 22.08 15.93 7.74
C ILE A 70 21.20 15.14 6.77
N ILE A 71 21.67 13.98 6.31
CA ILE A 71 20.91 13.05 5.44
C ILE A 71 21.04 11.61 5.92
N MET A 72 19.98 10.81 5.70
CA MET A 72 20.02 9.36 5.89
C MET A 72 20.23 8.65 4.55
N CYS A 73 21.25 7.80 4.43
CA CYS A 73 21.55 7.06 3.20
C CYS A 73 20.95 5.64 3.21
N THR A 74 20.70 5.08 4.40
CA THR A 74 20.09 3.75 4.54
C THR A 74 18.58 3.86 4.67
N PRO A 75 17.79 3.06 3.91
CA PRO A 75 16.35 3.00 4.10
C PRO A 75 15.98 2.57 5.53
N SER A 76 15.36 3.48 6.29
CA SER A 76 14.95 3.21 7.68
C SER A 76 13.43 3.07 7.87
N GLY A 77 12.63 3.51 6.89
CA GLY A 77 11.18 3.62 7.04
C GLY A 77 10.74 4.82 7.89
N ARG A 78 11.70 5.62 8.39
CA ARG A 78 11.45 6.86 9.14
C ARG A 78 11.80 8.10 8.33
N PHE A 79 12.88 8.03 7.57
CA PHE A 79 13.39 9.12 6.76
C PHE A 79 13.43 8.72 5.28
N SER A 80 13.10 9.68 4.41
CA SER A 80 13.35 9.59 2.98
C SER A 80 14.86 9.57 2.74
N VAL A 81 15.32 8.62 1.93
CA VAL A 81 16.75 8.41 1.67
C VAL A 81 17.33 9.58 0.89
N ASN A 82 18.56 9.97 1.21
CA ASN A 82 19.30 11.06 0.56
C ASN A 82 18.56 12.41 0.55
N THR A 83 17.63 12.60 1.48
CA THR A 83 16.86 13.83 1.65
C THR A 83 17.34 14.56 2.91
N ALA A 84 17.48 15.88 2.83
CA ALA A 84 17.88 16.70 3.97
C ALA A 84 16.82 16.65 5.08
N LEU A 85 17.27 16.41 6.30
CA LEU A 85 16.40 16.29 7.47
C LEU A 85 16.29 17.66 8.16
N CYS A 86 15.06 18.13 8.34
CA CYS A 86 14.78 19.33 9.09
C CYS A 86 14.70 18.99 10.58
N LEU A 87 15.75 19.31 11.33
CA LEU A 87 15.83 19.17 12.77
C LEU A 87 16.24 20.53 13.37
N SER A 88 15.98 20.74 14.66
CA SER A 88 16.49 21.90 15.40
C SER A 88 18.03 22.03 15.34
N MET A 89 18.73 20.93 15.03
CA MET A 89 20.19 20.83 14.90
C MET A 89 20.67 20.83 13.44
N SER A 90 19.85 21.28 12.48
CA SER A 90 20.14 21.25 11.03
C SER A 90 20.04 22.61 10.36
N ASP A 91 20.49 22.69 9.10
CA ASP A 91 20.53 23.88 8.25
C ASP A 91 19.18 24.52 7.90
N PHE A 92 18.06 23.89 8.26
CA PHE A 92 16.73 24.46 8.08
C PHE A 92 16.37 25.56 9.08
N HIS A 93 17.00 25.56 10.26
CA HIS A 93 16.70 26.48 11.36
C HIS A 93 17.99 27.07 11.91
N GLU A 94 18.58 28.03 11.19
CA GLU A 94 19.80 28.73 11.66
C GLU A 94 19.58 29.41 13.02
N GLU A 95 18.34 29.82 13.34
CA GLU A 95 17.94 30.48 14.57
C GLU A 95 17.89 29.56 15.82
N LEU A 96 17.72 28.24 15.62
CA LEU A 96 17.69 27.25 16.71
C LEU A 96 19.06 26.60 16.94
N TRP A 97 20.04 26.89 16.08
CA TRP A 97 21.37 26.29 16.12
C TRP A 97 22.20 26.80 17.31
N ASN A 98 22.79 25.87 18.06
CA ASN A 98 23.74 26.19 19.12
C ASN A 98 25.16 25.74 18.75
N PRO A 99 26.14 26.66 18.60
CA PRO A 99 27.55 26.32 18.31
C PRO A 99 28.24 25.42 19.35
N ALA A 100 27.64 25.24 20.52
CA ALA A 100 28.10 24.27 21.52
C ALA A 100 27.81 22.82 21.14
N TRP A 101 26.85 22.56 20.24
CA TRP A 101 26.56 21.20 19.79
C TRP A 101 27.72 20.63 18.97
N SER A 102 28.21 19.48 19.42
CA SER A 102 29.22 18.68 18.74
C SER A 102 28.59 17.65 17.80
N VAL A 103 29.41 17.06 16.94
CA VAL A 103 29.03 15.91 16.10
C VAL A 103 28.36 14.82 16.94
N ALA A 104 28.91 14.54 18.12
CA ALA A 104 28.35 13.55 19.05
C ALA A 104 26.92 13.92 19.49
N THR A 105 26.69 15.16 19.91
CA THR A 105 25.35 15.59 20.34
C THR A 105 24.35 15.65 19.18
N ILE A 106 24.81 16.02 17.98
CA ILE A 106 23.97 16.03 16.77
C ILE A 106 23.46 14.62 16.48
N ILE A 107 24.34 13.62 16.47
CA ILE A 107 23.94 12.24 16.12
C ILE A 107 23.09 11.62 17.23
N THR A 108 23.39 11.89 18.51
CA THR A 108 22.54 11.49 19.63
C THR A 108 21.13 12.08 19.51
N GLY A 109 21.03 13.37 19.17
CA GLY A 109 19.75 14.02 18.92
C GLY A 109 19.00 13.41 17.73
N LEU A 110 19.71 13.07 16.65
CA LEU A 110 19.13 12.37 15.51
C LEU A 110 18.61 10.97 15.89
N LEU A 111 19.34 10.21 16.71
CA LEU A 111 18.91 8.91 17.20
C LEU A 111 17.62 9.03 18.04
N SER A 112 17.56 10.01 18.95
CA SER A 112 16.35 10.28 19.73
C SER A 112 15.15 10.63 18.84
N PHE A 113 15.36 11.45 17.80
CA PHE A 113 14.33 11.80 16.83
C PHE A 113 13.91 10.62 15.92
N MET A 114 14.83 9.69 15.67
CA MET A 114 14.55 8.48 14.91
C MET A 114 13.57 7.57 15.63
N THR A 115 13.66 7.52 16.97
CA THR A 115 12.78 6.75 17.85
C THR A 115 11.47 7.45 18.20
N SER A 116 11.34 8.75 17.94
CA SER A 116 10.11 9.52 18.17
C SER A 116 9.12 9.43 16.98
N GLU A 117 7.89 9.90 17.20
CA GLU A 117 6.81 9.95 16.21
C GLU A 117 6.64 11.33 15.55
N GLU A 118 7.50 12.29 15.84
CA GLU A 118 7.38 13.68 15.37
C GLU A 118 7.51 13.79 13.84
N ALA A 119 6.60 14.52 13.20
CA ALA A 119 6.67 14.77 11.76
C ALA A 119 7.66 15.90 11.45
N THR A 120 8.52 15.69 10.46
CA THR A 120 9.41 16.75 9.93
C THR A 120 9.66 16.60 8.43
N THR A 121 10.24 17.62 7.79
CA THR A 121 10.70 17.57 6.39
C THR A 121 11.72 16.45 6.20
N GLY A 122 11.47 15.61 5.20
CA GLY A 122 12.28 14.41 4.95
C GLY A 122 11.85 13.19 5.76
N SER A 123 10.85 13.29 6.65
CA SER A 123 10.24 12.13 7.29
C SER A 123 9.23 11.41 6.37
N ILE A 124 9.08 10.11 6.57
CA ILE A 124 8.08 9.27 5.89
C ILE A 124 7.24 8.50 6.90
N VAL A 125 5.98 8.23 6.56
CA VAL A 125 5.08 7.43 7.38
C VAL A 125 5.04 6.00 6.84
N THR A 126 5.50 5.05 7.64
CA THR A 126 5.46 3.61 7.33
C THR A 126 4.95 2.82 8.53
N SER A 127 4.46 1.59 8.30
CA SER A 127 4.05 0.71 9.40
C SER A 127 5.26 0.24 10.22
N GLN A 128 5.05 -0.05 11.51
CA GLN A 128 6.09 -0.66 12.35
C GLN A 128 6.68 -1.94 11.74
N SER A 129 5.84 -2.78 11.12
CA SER A 129 6.29 -3.98 10.40
C SER A 129 7.25 -3.68 9.25
N THR A 130 7.07 -2.54 8.57
CA THR A 130 7.97 -2.11 7.49
C THR A 130 9.30 -1.65 8.06
N LYS A 131 9.30 -0.90 9.17
CA LYS A 131 10.52 -0.47 9.87
C LYS A 131 11.36 -1.68 10.33
N VAL A 132 10.71 -2.66 10.97
CA VAL A 132 11.36 -3.92 11.39
C VAL A 132 11.93 -4.69 10.20
N HIS A 133 11.22 -4.73 9.07
CA HIS A 133 11.71 -5.39 7.86
C HIS A 133 12.96 -4.70 7.30
N LEU A 134 12.95 -3.36 7.25
CA LEU A 134 14.08 -2.57 6.78
C LEU A 134 15.28 -2.65 7.74
N ALA A 135 15.04 -2.71 9.05
CA ALA A 135 16.08 -2.94 10.04
C ALA A 135 16.85 -4.23 9.74
N LYS A 136 16.14 -5.33 9.45
CA LYS A 136 16.78 -6.62 9.08
C LYS A 136 17.57 -6.57 7.77
N GLN A 137 17.17 -5.72 6.83
CA GLN A 137 17.84 -5.60 5.52
C GLN A 137 18.97 -4.57 5.50
N SER A 138 19.06 -3.73 6.51
CA SER A 138 19.96 -2.57 6.57
C SER A 138 21.45 -2.95 6.40
N LYS A 139 21.94 -3.98 7.11
CA LYS A 139 23.33 -4.47 6.97
C LYS A 139 23.62 -4.97 5.55
N HIS A 140 22.68 -5.69 4.94
CA HIS A 140 22.80 -6.14 3.55
C HIS A 140 22.84 -4.95 2.58
N TYR A 141 21.98 -3.95 2.77
CA TYR A 141 21.97 -2.74 1.96
C TYR A 141 23.30 -2.00 2.06
N ASN A 142 23.83 -1.80 3.27
CA ASN A 142 25.11 -1.12 3.47
C ASN A 142 26.27 -1.88 2.84
N THR A 143 26.24 -3.21 2.85
CA THR A 143 27.30 -4.05 2.30
C THR A 143 27.28 -4.08 0.77
N TYR A 144 26.10 -4.19 0.14
CA TYR A 144 26.03 -4.46 -1.30
C TYR A 144 25.49 -3.31 -2.15
N SER A 145 24.73 -2.40 -1.57
CA SER A 145 23.99 -1.36 -2.30
C SER A 145 24.49 0.06 -2.00
N ASN A 146 25.42 0.22 -1.06
CA ASN A 146 25.96 1.50 -0.65
C ASN A 146 27.51 1.50 -0.80
N PRO A 147 28.03 1.88 -1.99
CA PRO A 147 29.47 1.83 -2.26
C PRO A 147 30.31 2.64 -1.26
N VAL A 148 29.83 3.82 -0.89
CA VAL A 148 30.53 4.74 0.05
C VAL A 148 30.71 4.13 1.43
N PHE A 149 29.83 3.20 1.83
CA PHE A 149 29.92 2.55 3.14
C PHE A 149 31.21 1.74 3.29
N LYS A 150 31.63 1.03 2.24
CA LYS A 150 32.85 0.22 2.25
C LYS A 150 34.09 1.09 2.43
N ASP A 151 34.11 2.24 1.77
CA ASP A 151 35.27 3.13 1.77
C ASP A 151 35.44 3.82 3.14
N ILE A 152 34.34 4.21 3.79
CA ILE A 152 34.40 4.92 5.07
C ILE A 152 34.43 3.98 6.29
N PHE A 153 33.77 2.83 6.21
CA PHE A 153 33.66 1.85 7.30
C PHE A 153 34.11 0.44 6.88
N PRO A 154 35.38 0.24 6.50
CA PRO A 154 35.87 -1.04 6.00
C PRO A 154 35.76 -2.18 7.03
N ASP A 155 36.02 -1.87 8.31
CA ASP A 155 35.90 -2.82 9.42
C ASP A 155 34.45 -3.22 9.71
N ILE A 156 33.49 -2.28 9.63
CA ILE A 156 32.06 -2.59 9.76
C ILE A 156 31.57 -3.39 8.55
N TYR A 157 32.07 -3.03 7.36
CA TYR A 157 31.79 -3.77 6.12
C TYR A 157 32.26 -5.23 6.22
N GLU A 158 33.48 -5.48 6.69
CA GLU A 158 34.01 -6.82 6.88
C GLU A 158 33.24 -7.61 7.95
N LYS A 159 32.87 -6.96 9.06
CA LYS A 159 32.00 -7.56 10.09
C LYS A 159 30.64 -7.94 9.51
N ASN A 160 30.01 -7.05 8.74
CA ASN A 160 28.75 -7.32 8.06
C ASN A 160 28.89 -8.49 7.09
N LEU A 161 29.97 -8.54 6.31
CA LEU A 161 30.24 -9.62 5.37
C LEU A 161 30.34 -10.96 6.11
N ALA A 162 31.13 -11.03 7.18
CA ALA A 162 31.28 -12.23 7.99
C ALA A 162 29.97 -12.65 8.68
N GLU A 163 29.17 -11.70 9.18
CA GLU A 163 27.85 -11.99 9.75
C GLU A 163 26.87 -12.54 8.70
N LEU A 164 26.82 -11.93 7.51
CA LEU A 164 25.95 -12.36 6.41
C LEU A 164 26.39 -13.73 5.88
N GLU A 165 27.69 -14.01 5.84
CA GLU A 165 28.22 -15.34 5.51
C GLU A 165 27.87 -16.38 6.59
N LYS A 166 27.99 -16.04 7.87
CA LYS A 166 27.59 -16.92 8.98
C LYS A 166 26.09 -17.21 8.95
N GLN A 167 25.25 -16.20 8.68
CA GLN A 167 23.81 -16.38 8.47
C GLN A 167 23.55 -17.33 7.28
N SER A 168 24.26 -17.14 6.16
CA SER A 168 24.12 -18.01 4.99
C SER A 168 24.57 -19.46 5.22
N LYS A 169 25.54 -19.71 6.12
CA LYS A 169 26.03 -21.04 6.50
C LYS A 169 25.16 -21.69 7.58
N GLY A 170 24.62 -20.93 8.53
CA GLY A 170 23.65 -21.41 9.53
C GLY A 170 22.30 -21.83 8.91
N ASP A 171 21.88 -21.15 7.84
CA ASP A 171 20.74 -21.54 6.99
C ASP A 171 21.01 -22.78 6.11
N ALA A 172 22.25 -23.30 6.09
CA ALA A 172 22.63 -24.51 5.36
C ALA A 172 22.67 -25.77 6.26
N SER A 173 22.95 -25.63 7.56
CA SER A 173 22.93 -26.74 8.53
C SER A 173 21.57 -26.91 9.23
N SER A 174 20.78 -25.85 9.31
CA SER A 174 19.35 -25.92 9.59
C SER A 174 18.62 -25.82 8.25
N GLY A 175 17.97 -26.89 7.82
CA GLY A 175 17.25 -26.89 6.54
C GLY A 175 16.07 -25.93 6.54
N SER A 176 16.29 -24.62 6.39
CA SER A 176 15.27 -23.61 6.04
C SER A 176 15.86 -22.18 6.03
N ASN A 177 16.52 -21.80 4.94
CA ASN A 177 16.13 -20.66 4.07
C ASN A 177 17.36 -20.10 3.35
N ARG A 178 17.67 -20.72 2.20
CA ARG A 178 18.22 -19.96 1.08
C ARG A 178 17.44 -18.66 0.99
N THR A 179 18.14 -17.55 0.79
CA THR A 179 17.62 -16.37 0.11
C THR A 179 16.86 -16.88 -1.11
N GLN A 180 15.55 -17.06 -0.94
CA GLN A 180 14.68 -17.30 -2.04
C GLN A 180 14.83 -16.00 -2.82
N PHE A 181 15.56 -16.04 -3.94
CA PHE A 181 15.07 -15.36 -5.13
C PHE A 181 13.56 -15.48 -5.05
N ILE A 182 12.85 -14.39 -4.72
CA ILE A 182 11.42 -14.46 -4.46
C ILE A 182 10.86 -15.13 -5.70
N MET A 183 10.58 -16.42 -5.57
CA MET A 183 10.24 -17.30 -6.66
C MET A 183 8.77 -17.00 -6.84
N GLY A 184 8.49 -15.83 -7.42
CA GLY A 184 7.14 -15.31 -7.58
C GLY A 184 6.27 -16.37 -8.22
N ILE A 185 4.97 -16.28 -7.96
CA ILE A 185 3.97 -17.14 -8.59
C ILE A 185 4.25 -17.13 -10.10
N SER A 186 4.41 -18.31 -10.72
CA SER A 186 4.65 -18.41 -12.16
C SER A 186 3.40 -18.90 -12.85
N ARG A 187 3.10 -18.33 -14.01
CA ARG A 187 1.99 -18.73 -14.88
C ARG A 187 2.44 -19.72 -15.96
N ASP A 188 3.65 -20.28 -15.85
CA ASP A 188 4.14 -21.26 -16.82
C ASP A 188 3.45 -22.62 -16.65
N SER A 189 3.48 -23.45 -17.70
CA SER A 189 2.96 -24.82 -17.68
C SER A 189 4.05 -25.88 -17.49
N ARG A 190 5.31 -25.44 -17.41
CA ARG A 190 6.49 -26.34 -17.45
C ARG A 190 6.70 -27.09 -16.13
N HIS A 191 6.24 -26.52 -15.02
CA HIS A 191 6.21 -27.22 -13.73
C HIS A 191 5.11 -28.30 -13.67
N LYS A 192 4.11 -28.26 -14.57
CA LYS A 192 3.04 -29.26 -14.62
C LYS A 192 3.51 -30.51 -15.36
N ARG A 193 2.94 -31.67 -15.01
CA ARG A 193 3.12 -32.90 -15.77
C ARG A 193 2.64 -32.72 -17.21
N SER A 194 3.22 -33.50 -18.11
CA SER A 194 2.72 -33.59 -19.49
C SER A 194 1.39 -34.35 -19.55
N ALA A 195 0.71 -34.32 -20.70
CA ALA A 195 -0.55 -35.03 -20.90
C ALA A 195 -0.42 -36.55 -20.70
N THR A 196 0.76 -37.12 -20.98
CA THR A 196 1.06 -38.55 -20.75
C THR A 196 1.34 -38.87 -19.27
N GLY A 197 1.33 -37.87 -18.39
CA GLY A 197 1.68 -38.03 -16.97
C GLY A 197 3.18 -37.90 -16.67
N ALA A 198 4.04 -37.86 -17.71
CA ALA A 198 5.48 -37.75 -17.52
C ALA A 198 5.87 -36.47 -16.79
N LYS A 199 6.82 -36.59 -15.85
CA LYS A 199 7.41 -35.45 -15.12
C LYS A 199 8.38 -34.73 -16.05
N ARG A 200 8.21 -33.41 -16.20
CA ARG A 200 9.07 -32.58 -17.04
C ARG A 200 10.32 -32.15 -16.27
N ALA A 201 11.49 -32.24 -16.92
CA ALA A 201 12.74 -31.73 -16.37
C ALA A 201 12.76 -30.20 -16.34
N GLN A 202 13.51 -29.63 -15.40
CA GLN A 202 13.72 -28.19 -15.32
C GLN A 202 14.80 -27.77 -16.33
N TYR A 203 14.41 -27.10 -17.41
CA TYR A 203 15.38 -26.63 -18.43
C TYR A 203 15.76 -25.15 -18.29
N ARG A 204 14.93 -24.32 -17.63
CA ARG A 204 15.21 -22.88 -17.43
C ARG A 204 14.65 -22.35 -16.11
N LYS A 205 15.18 -21.20 -15.68
CA LYS A 205 14.67 -20.43 -14.54
C LYS A 205 13.36 -19.68 -14.89
N LYS A 206 12.60 -19.26 -13.87
CA LYS A 206 11.37 -18.44 -14.02
C LYS A 206 11.68 -17.14 -14.76
N ARG A 207 10.78 -16.71 -15.65
CA ARG A 207 10.93 -15.47 -16.43
C ARG A 207 9.91 -14.42 -16.01
N LYS A 208 10.32 -13.14 -16.04
CA LYS A 208 9.46 -12.01 -15.63
C LYS A 208 8.18 -11.92 -16.44
N PHE A 209 8.19 -12.26 -17.73
CA PHE A 209 6.97 -12.20 -18.56
C PHE A 209 5.91 -13.26 -18.20
N GLU A 210 6.28 -14.28 -17.41
CA GLU A 210 5.37 -15.32 -16.88
C GLU A 210 5.00 -15.06 -15.42
N LEU A 211 5.21 -13.84 -14.90
CA LEU A 211 4.87 -13.55 -13.52
C LEU A 211 3.35 -13.66 -13.25
N GLY A 212 3.03 -14.24 -12.11
CA GLY A 212 1.76 -14.12 -11.40
C GLY A 212 1.90 -13.19 -10.21
N ARG A 213 0.76 -12.74 -9.69
CA ARG A 213 0.66 -11.95 -8.45
C ARG A 213 -0.45 -12.58 -7.61
N GLN A 214 -0.42 -12.34 -6.30
CA GLN A 214 -1.47 -12.78 -5.37
C GLN A 214 -2.86 -12.25 -5.80
N GLY A 215 -3.94 -12.87 -5.34
CA GLY A 215 -5.31 -12.38 -5.53
C GLY A 215 -5.52 -11.01 -4.86
N ALA A 216 -6.56 -10.28 -5.28
CA ALA A 216 -6.94 -9.02 -4.63
C ALA A 216 -7.81 -9.26 -3.38
N ASN A 217 -8.68 -10.28 -3.42
CA ASN A 217 -9.66 -10.61 -2.38
C ASN A 217 -10.44 -9.36 -1.91
N THR A 218 -10.93 -8.59 -2.88
CA THR A 218 -11.63 -7.32 -2.66
C THR A 218 -12.82 -7.51 -1.72
N LYS A 219 -12.91 -6.71 -0.67
CA LYS A 219 -13.98 -6.75 0.33
C LYS A 219 -14.92 -5.56 0.22
N ILE A 220 -16.11 -5.69 0.79
CA ILE A 220 -17.02 -4.55 1.00
C ILE A 220 -16.42 -3.66 2.10
N GLY A 221 -16.41 -2.34 1.88
CA GLY A 221 -15.94 -1.37 2.86
C GLY A 221 -15.39 -0.09 2.24
N PRO A 222 -14.87 0.85 3.07
CA PRO A 222 -14.42 2.15 2.60
C PRO A 222 -13.36 2.01 1.50
N LYS A 223 -13.55 2.77 0.41
CA LYS A 223 -12.80 2.62 -0.85
C LYS A 223 -11.29 2.66 -0.61
N ARG A 224 -10.60 1.55 -0.90
CA ARG A 224 -9.14 1.43 -0.87
C ARG A 224 -8.67 0.70 -2.13
N ILE A 225 -7.92 1.40 -2.98
CA ILE A 225 -7.43 0.90 -4.26
C ILE A 225 -5.92 1.15 -4.35
N HIS A 226 -5.15 0.10 -4.66
CA HIS A 226 -3.71 0.21 -4.89
C HIS A 226 -3.42 0.13 -6.39
N SER A 227 -2.58 1.03 -6.90
CA SER A 227 -2.08 0.93 -8.27
C SER A 227 -0.95 -0.11 -8.36
N VAL A 228 -0.91 -0.84 -9.47
CA VAL A 228 0.10 -1.87 -9.74
C VAL A 228 0.68 -1.62 -11.12
N ARG A 229 1.97 -1.30 -11.19
CA ARG A 229 2.70 -1.22 -12.47
C ARG A 229 2.81 -2.61 -13.11
N THR A 230 2.49 -2.67 -14.39
CA THR A 230 2.52 -3.88 -15.21
C THR A 230 3.46 -3.74 -16.41
N ARG A 231 3.52 -4.75 -17.28
CA ARG A 231 4.40 -4.77 -18.44
C ARG A 231 4.08 -3.60 -19.37
N GLY A 232 5.13 -2.96 -19.92
CA GLY A 232 5.00 -1.82 -20.83
C GLY A 232 4.63 -0.50 -20.14
N GLY A 233 4.84 -0.37 -18.82
CA GLY A 233 4.54 0.87 -18.09
C GLY A 233 3.08 1.04 -17.69
N ASN A 234 2.17 0.21 -18.23
CA ASN A 234 0.74 0.23 -17.94
C ASN A 234 0.42 0.03 -16.45
N GLN A 235 -0.69 0.61 -16.00
CA GLN A 235 -1.18 0.46 -14.64
C GLN A 235 -2.42 -0.43 -14.57
N LYS A 236 -2.53 -1.23 -13.50
CA LYS A 236 -3.76 -1.89 -13.09
C LYS A 236 -4.16 -1.40 -11.72
N PHE A 237 -5.46 -1.33 -11.46
CA PHE A 237 -6.00 -0.86 -10.19
C PHE A 237 -6.56 -2.04 -9.42
N ARG A 238 -5.95 -2.32 -8.27
CA ARG A 238 -6.34 -3.43 -7.41
C ARG A 238 -7.20 -2.90 -6.27
N ALA A 239 -8.51 -3.08 -6.36
CA ALA A 239 -9.40 -2.79 -5.24
C ALA A 239 -9.15 -3.79 -4.10
N ILE A 240 -8.89 -3.27 -2.89
CA ILE A 240 -8.82 -4.04 -1.65
C ILE A 240 -10.15 -3.93 -0.90
N ARG A 241 -10.71 -2.72 -0.86
CA ARG A 241 -12.04 -2.46 -0.31
C ARG A 241 -12.82 -1.54 -1.25
N ILE A 242 -14.10 -1.83 -1.45
CA ILE A 242 -15.00 -0.98 -2.24
C ILE A 242 -16.43 -1.12 -1.70
N GLU A 243 -17.13 0.00 -1.57
CA GLU A 243 -18.48 0.07 -0.99
C GLU A 243 -19.56 0.40 -2.00
N THR A 244 -19.18 1.00 -3.13
CA THR A 244 -20.11 1.45 -4.18
C THR A 244 -19.67 0.95 -5.54
N GLY A 245 -20.65 0.76 -6.42
CA GLY A 245 -20.47 0.31 -7.79
C GLY A 245 -21.42 1.02 -8.73
N ASN A 246 -21.10 1.08 -10.02
CA ASN A 246 -22.06 1.51 -11.03
C ASN A 246 -22.83 0.28 -11.53
N PHE A 247 -24.13 0.24 -11.27
CA PHE A 247 -24.99 -0.86 -11.69
C PHE A 247 -25.96 -0.38 -12.76
N SER A 248 -26.21 -1.24 -13.74
CA SER A 248 -27.12 -0.98 -14.86
C SER A 248 -28.44 -1.73 -14.68
N TRP A 249 -29.54 -1.05 -14.94
CA TRP A 249 -30.86 -1.65 -15.14
C TRP A 249 -31.07 -1.76 -16.65
N ALA A 250 -30.98 -2.98 -17.17
CA ALA A 250 -30.87 -3.19 -18.61
C ALA A 250 -32.18 -2.89 -19.35
N SER A 251 -33.31 -3.38 -18.85
CA SER A 251 -34.64 -3.10 -19.40
C SER A 251 -34.96 -1.60 -19.48
N GLU A 252 -34.57 -0.84 -18.45
CA GLU A 252 -34.80 0.60 -18.36
C GLU A 252 -33.71 1.47 -19.01
N GLY A 253 -32.62 0.87 -19.52
CA GLY A 253 -31.52 1.59 -20.16
C GLY A 253 -30.77 2.59 -19.26
N VAL A 254 -30.84 2.43 -17.93
CA VAL A 254 -30.26 3.37 -16.97
C VAL A 254 -29.14 2.74 -16.15
N SER A 255 -28.14 3.53 -15.77
CA SER A 255 -27.11 3.12 -14.80
C SER A 255 -27.04 4.10 -13.64
N ARG A 256 -26.91 3.57 -12.42
CA ARG A 256 -26.78 4.36 -11.20
C ARG A 256 -25.67 3.82 -10.32
N LYS A 257 -24.99 4.75 -9.66
CA LYS A 257 -24.06 4.43 -8.59
C LYS A 257 -24.85 4.07 -7.34
N THR A 258 -24.67 2.85 -6.85
CA THR A 258 -25.37 2.34 -5.66
C THR A 258 -24.38 1.73 -4.68
N ARG A 259 -24.81 1.60 -3.41
CA ARG A 259 -24.04 0.91 -2.38
C ARG A 259 -24.22 -0.60 -2.53
N ILE A 260 -23.13 -1.33 -2.34
CA ILE A 260 -23.11 -2.80 -2.31
C ILE A 260 -23.26 -3.22 -0.84
N ASN A 261 -24.29 -4.01 -0.54
CA ASN A 261 -24.59 -4.39 0.84
C ASN A 261 -23.89 -5.70 1.24
N VAL A 262 -24.14 -6.78 0.49
CA VAL A 262 -23.68 -8.12 0.85
C VAL A 262 -23.54 -9.00 -0.39
N VAL A 263 -22.61 -9.96 -0.36
CA VAL A 263 -22.52 -11.02 -1.36
C VAL A 263 -23.44 -12.17 -0.93
N VAL A 264 -24.41 -12.54 -1.77
CA VAL A 264 -25.41 -13.56 -1.43
C VAL A 264 -25.14 -14.91 -2.09
N TYR A 265 -24.51 -14.91 -3.26
CA TYR A 265 -24.21 -16.12 -4.01
C TYR A 265 -22.94 -15.93 -4.83
N HIS A 266 -22.17 -17.01 -4.99
CA HIS A 266 -21.01 -17.03 -5.86
C HIS A 266 -20.90 -18.40 -6.53
N PRO A 267 -20.89 -18.50 -7.87
CA PRO A 267 -20.91 -19.79 -8.56
C PRO A 267 -19.63 -20.62 -8.34
N SER A 268 -18.48 -19.95 -8.16
CA SER A 268 -17.19 -20.65 -8.03
C SER A 268 -16.85 -21.17 -6.63
N ASN A 269 -17.22 -20.46 -5.55
CA ASN A 269 -16.78 -20.82 -4.20
C ASN A 269 -17.66 -20.16 -3.12
N ASN A 270 -18.19 -20.97 -2.20
CA ASN A 270 -19.01 -20.53 -1.07
C ASN A 270 -18.26 -19.67 -0.04
N GLU A 271 -16.94 -19.84 0.10
CA GLU A 271 -16.12 -19.02 1.01
C GLU A 271 -16.10 -17.54 0.61
N LEU A 272 -16.27 -17.26 -0.69
CA LEU A 272 -16.35 -15.90 -1.19
C LEU A 272 -17.64 -15.22 -0.75
N VAL A 273 -18.73 -15.97 -0.57
CA VAL A 273 -19.99 -15.51 0.02
C VAL A 273 -19.79 -15.25 1.51
N ARG A 274 -19.29 -16.25 2.25
CA ARG A 274 -19.08 -16.17 3.71
C ARG A 274 -18.24 -14.96 4.12
N THR A 275 -17.27 -14.60 3.29
CA THR A 275 -16.32 -13.53 3.58
C THR A 275 -16.61 -12.22 2.85
N ASN A 276 -17.78 -12.08 2.19
CA ASN A 276 -18.17 -10.90 1.40
C ASN A 276 -17.08 -10.44 0.41
N THR A 277 -16.57 -11.38 -0.40
CA THR A 277 -15.55 -11.11 -1.41
C THR A 277 -16.18 -10.75 -2.75
N LEU A 278 -15.79 -9.59 -3.28
CA LEU A 278 -16.28 -9.06 -4.55
C LEU A 278 -15.38 -9.55 -5.71
N THR A 279 -15.93 -10.41 -6.55
CA THR A 279 -15.28 -10.83 -7.81
C THR A 279 -16.29 -10.86 -8.96
N LYS A 280 -15.83 -11.07 -10.20
CA LYS A 280 -16.73 -11.19 -11.34
C LYS A 280 -17.69 -12.37 -11.13
N SER A 281 -18.95 -12.19 -11.51
CA SER A 281 -20.04 -13.16 -11.37
C SER A 281 -20.48 -13.44 -9.93
N ALA A 282 -20.01 -12.65 -8.96
CA ALA A 282 -20.60 -12.64 -7.63
C ALA A 282 -21.98 -11.97 -7.70
N ILE A 283 -22.98 -12.61 -7.08
CA ILE A 283 -24.32 -12.06 -6.94
C ILE A 283 -24.39 -11.32 -5.62
N VAL A 284 -24.74 -10.05 -5.69
CA VAL A 284 -24.76 -9.12 -4.58
C VAL A 284 -26.15 -8.53 -4.39
N GLN A 285 -26.45 -8.10 -3.17
CA GLN A 285 -27.54 -7.17 -2.92
C GLN A 285 -27.01 -5.74 -2.97
N ILE A 286 -27.66 -4.89 -3.74
CA ILE A 286 -27.37 -3.46 -3.85
C ILE A 286 -28.55 -2.63 -3.32
N ASP A 287 -28.27 -1.39 -2.94
CA ASP A 287 -29.29 -0.41 -2.58
C ASP A 287 -30.17 -0.08 -3.80
N ALA A 288 -31.50 -0.19 -3.63
CA ALA A 288 -32.49 0.08 -4.66
C ALA A 288 -32.84 1.57 -4.79
N THR A 289 -32.49 2.40 -3.79
CA THR A 289 -32.96 3.79 -3.67
C THR A 289 -32.69 4.63 -4.93
N PRO A 290 -31.49 4.60 -5.55
CA PRO A 290 -31.22 5.40 -6.75
C PRO A 290 -32.04 4.97 -7.97
N PHE A 291 -32.45 3.70 -8.05
CA PHE A 291 -33.31 3.20 -9.13
C PHE A 291 -34.78 3.52 -8.86
N LYS A 292 -35.22 3.45 -7.60
CA LYS A 292 -36.57 3.88 -7.19
C LYS A 292 -36.81 5.37 -7.51
N GLN A 293 -35.87 6.23 -7.12
CA GLN A 293 -35.92 7.67 -7.44
C GLN A 293 -35.94 7.95 -8.94
N TYR A 294 -35.16 7.20 -9.72
CA TYR A 294 -35.20 7.30 -11.18
C TYR A 294 -36.58 6.93 -11.70
N PHE A 295 -37.13 5.79 -11.28
CA PHE A 295 -38.41 5.31 -11.76
C PHE A 295 -39.57 6.27 -11.43
N GLU A 296 -39.60 6.78 -10.20
CA GLU A 296 -40.56 7.79 -9.75
C GLU A 296 -40.46 9.10 -10.55
N SER A 297 -39.25 9.58 -10.81
CA SER A 297 -39.04 10.80 -11.60
C SER A 297 -39.33 10.60 -13.10
N HIS A 298 -39.10 9.40 -13.62
CA HIS A 298 -39.20 9.10 -15.05
C HIS A 298 -40.65 8.79 -15.47
N TYR A 299 -41.33 7.96 -14.68
CA TYR A 299 -42.69 7.45 -14.96
C TYR A 299 -43.76 8.08 -14.07
N GLY A 300 -43.39 8.69 -12.94
CA GLY A 300 -44.37 9.25 -12.00
C GLY A 300 -45.05 8.19 -11.12
N VAL A 301 -44.59 6.94 -11.18
CA VAL A 301 -45.11 5.80 -10.43
C VAL A 301 -44.15 5.44 -9.30
N THR A 302 -44.68 5.24 -8.10
CA THR A 302 -43.90 4.84 -6.92
C THR A 302 -43.69 3.33 -6.89
N LEU A 303 -42.43 2.89 -6.76
CA LEU A 303 -42.09 1.47 -6.57
C LEU A 303 -41.99 1.10 -5.09
N GLY A 304 -42.64 0.00 -4.73
CA GLY A 304 -42.67 -0.54 -3.37
C GLY A 304 -43.51 0.28 -2.40
N LYS A 305 -43.25 0.15 -1.09
CA LYS A 305 -44.02 0.88 -0.07
C LYS A 305 -43.83 2.40 -0.19
N PRO A 306 -44.92 3.19 -0.16
CA PRO A 306 -44.82 4.64 -0.10
C PRO A 306 -44.16 5.05 1.21
N THR A 307 -43.22 6.00 1.14
CA THR A 307 -42.67 6.67 2.33
C THR A 307 -43.73 7.61 2.89
N ALA A 308 -43.97 7.55 4.21
CA ALA A 308 -45.05 8.27 4.88
C ALA A 308 -44.98 9.81 4.75
N ASP A 309 -43.81 10.37 4.40
CA ASP A 309 -43.56 11.81 4.30
C ASP A 309 -43.52 12.35 2.85
N ALA A 310 -44.10 11.63 1.88
CA ALA A 310 -44.11 12.09 0.49
C ALA A 310 -45.09 13.27 0.29
N GLN A 311 -44.59 14.49 0.44
CA GLN A 311 -45.32 15.69 0.05
C GLN A 311 -45.57 15.70 -1.47
N GLU A 312 -46.83 15.86 -1.87
CA GLU A 312 -47.20 16.02 -3.28
C GLU A 312 -46.65 17.33 -3.84
N VAL A 313 -45.54 17.25 -4.57
CA VAL A 313 -44.99 18.40 -5.28
C VAL A 313 -45.87 18.71 -6.49
N LYS A 314 -46.44 19.92 -6.55
CA LYS A 314 -47.18 20.41 -7.72
C LYS A 314 -46.29 20.37 -8.96
N LYS A 315 -46.67 19.54 -9.96
CA LYS A 315 -45.95 19.41 -11.24
C LYS A 315 -46.54 20.34 -12.30
N SER A 316 -45.71 20.87 -13.20
CA SER A 316 -46.20 21.67 -14.33
C SER A 316 -46.99 20.82 -15.32
N ARG A 317 -47.88 21.46 -16.10
CA ARG A 317 -48.68 20.77 -17.14
C ARG A 317 -47.81 20.02 -18.16
N ALA A 318 -46.66 20.60 -18.52
CA ALA A 318 -45.71 19.96 -19.45
C ALA A 318 -45.12 18.66 -18.87
N VAL A 319 -44.80 18.65 -17.57
CA VAL A 319 -44.31 17.46 -16.87
C VAL A 319 -45.41 16.41 -16.78
N GLN A 320 -46.64 16.79 -16.43
CA GLN A 320 -47.77 15.86 -16.38
C GLN A 320 -48.02 15.17 -17.73
N LYS A 321 -48.01 15.94 -18.84
CA LYS A 321 -48.15 15.38 -20.19
C LYS A 321 -47.03 14.38 -20.52
N LYS A 322 -45.78 14.69 -20.14
CA LYS A 322 -44.62 13.81 -20.36
C LYS A 322 -44.70 12.53 -19.53
N LEU A 323 -45.18 12.61 -18.28
CA LEU A 323 -45.37 11.44 -17.42
C LEU A 323 -46.51 10.55 -17.93
N ALA A 324 -47.64 11.15 -18.33
CA ALA A 324 -48.77 10.42 -18.90
C ALA A 324 -48.37 9.64 -20.16
N ALA A 325 -47.56 10.24 -21.05
CA ALA A 325 -47.06 9.58 -22.24
C ALA A 325 -46.11 8.39 -21.95
N ARG A 326 -45.50 8.34 -20.78
CA ARG A 326 -44.56 7.26 -20.38
C ARG A 326 -45.20 6.22 -19.47
N ALA A 327 -46.37 6.49 -18.92
CA ALA A 327 -47.01 5.64 -17.94
C ALA A 327 -47.33 4.24 -18.48
N GLU A 328 -47.57 4.12 -19.79
CA GLU A 328 -47.83 2.82 -20.44
C GLU A 328 -46.61 1.88 -20.38
N ASP A 329 -45.40 2.45 -20.46
CA ASP A 329 -44.13 1.72 -20.44
C ASP A 329 -43.65 1.42 -19.00
N SER A 330 -44.39 1.81 -17.95
CA SER A 330 -43.95 1.65 -16.56
C SER A 330 -44.14 0.22 -16.01
N LYS A 331 -44.36 -0.78 -16.86
CA LYS A 331 -44.58 -2.17 -16.43
C LYS A 331 -43.24 -2.88 -16.33
N ILE A 332 -42.87 -3.29 -15.11
CA ILE A 332 -41.64 -4.03 -14.83
C ILE A 332 -41.94 -5.46 -14.39
N ASP A 333 -40.93 -6.34 -14.49
CA ASP A 333 -41.00 -7.73 -14.01
C ASP A 333 -41.48 -7.78 -12.54
N PRO A 334 -42.55 -8.53 -12.21
CA PRO A 334 -43.07 -8.64 -10.84
C PRO A 334 -42.01 -9.07 -9.81
N ALA A 335 -41.07 -9.93 -10.20
CA ALA A 335 -40.00 -10.40 -9.31
C ALA A 335 -38.97 -9.28 -9.00
N VAL A 336 -38.77 -8.35 -9.93
CA VAL A 336 -37.95 -7.16 -9.71
C VAL A 336 -38.74 -6.13 -8.89
N ALA A 337 -40.02 -5.92 -9.21
CA ALA A 337 -40.91 -5.01 -8.46
C ALA A 337 -40.99 -5.38 -6.98
N HIS A 338 -41.13 -6.67 -6.67
CA HIS A 338 -41.18 -7.16 -5.28
C HIS A 338 -39.91 -6.84 -4.49
N GLN A 339 -38.73 -6.80 -5.13
CA GLN A 339 -37.47 -6.49 -4.45
C GLN A 339 -37.41 -5.05 -3.94
N PHE A 340 -38.06 -4.10 -4.62
CA PHE A 340 -38.15 -2.71 -4.16
C PHE A 340 -38.86 -2.56 -2.80
N ASN A 341 -39.72 -3.51 -2.40
CA ASN A 341 -40.33 -3.53 -1.06
C ASN A 341 -39.28 -3.65 0.06
N SER A 342 -38.17 -4.35 -0.22
CA SER A 342 -37.07 -4.54 0.73
C SER A 342 -35.99 -3.47 0.65
N GLY A 343 -36.06 -2.58 -0.35
CA GLY A 343 -35.02 -1.60 -0.66
C GLY A 343 -33.70 -2.21 -1.17
N LYS A 344 -33.70 -3.51 -1.54
CA LYS A 344 -32.50 -4.23 -1.98
C LYS A 344 -32.76 -4.96 -3.28
N LEU A 345 -31.92 -4.74 -4.29
CA LEU A 345 -31.98 -5.43 -5.58
C LEU A 345 -30.86 -6.46 -5.68
N TYR A 346 -31.14 -7.61 -6.30
CA TYR A 346 -30.11 -8.55 -6.70
C TYR A 346 -29.42 -8.10 -7.98
N ALA A 347 -28.09 -8.11 -7.97
CA ALA A 347 -27.28 -7.72 -9.10
C ALA A 347 -26.07 -8.65 -9.26
N ALA A 348 -25.64 -8.84 -10.51
CA ALA A 348 -24.43 -9.57 -10.84
C ALA A 348 -23.27 -8.61 -11.11
N ILE A 349 -22.12 -8.86 -10.49
CA ILE A 349 -20.90 -8.11 -10.79
C ILE A 349 -20.34 -8.57 -12.13
N SER A 350 -20.29 -7.66 -13.11
CA SER A 350 -19.76 -7.93 -14.45
C SER A 350 -18.28 -7.52 -14.60
N SER A 351 -17.84 -6.54 -13.80
CA SER A 351 -16.47 -6.05 -13.79
C SER A 351 -15.49 -7.01 -13.09
N ARG A 352 -14.19 -6.68 -13.13
CA ARG A 352 -13.11 -7.39 -12.41
C ARG A 352 -12.45 -6.45 -11.39
N PRO A 353 -12.94 -6.36 -10.13
CA PRO A 353 -12.44 -5.40 -9.14
C PRO A 353 -10.94 -5.44 -8.89
N GLY A 354 -10.33 -6.64 -8.91
CA GLY A 354 -8.88 -6.80 -8.75
C GLY A 354 -8.03 -6.39 -9.96
N GLN A 355 -8.63 -6.00 -11.09
CA GLN A 355 -7.95 -5.57 -12.31
C GLN A 355 -8.20 -4.09 -12.63
N SER A 356 -9.47 -3.67 -12.61
CA SER A 356 -9.90 -2.31 -12.98
C SER A 356 -10.10 -1.39 -11.79
N GLY A 357 -10.14 -1.92 -10.56
CA GLY A 357 -10.44 -1.15 -9.35
C GLY A 357 -11.91 -0.75 -9.22
N ARG A 358 -12.79 -1.24 -10.09
CA ARG A 358 -14.23 -0.95 -10.12
C ARG A 358 -15.06 -2.20 -9.86
N CYS A 359 -16.20 -2.04 -9.20
CA CYS A 359 -17.14 -3.12 -8.91
C CYS A 359 -18.49 -2.78 -9.54
N ASP A 360 -18.56 -2.95 -10.86
CA ASP A 360 -19.70 -2.56 -11.68
C ASP A 360 -20.46 -3.81 -12.14
N GLY A 361 -21.74 -3.65 -12.46
CA GLY A 361 -22.61 -4.78 -12.73
C GLY A 361 -23.94 -4.41 -13.38
N TYR A 362 -24.85 -5.36 -13.36
CA TYR A 362 -26.22 -5.21 -13.85
C TYR A 362 -27.20 -5.85 -12.87
N ILE A 363 -28.42 -5.33 -12.80
CA ILE A 363 -29.52 -5.88 -12.02
C ILE A 363 -29.97 -7.19 -12.68
N LEU A 364 -30.24 -8.21 -11.86
CA LEU A 364 -30.76 -9.48 -12.36
C LEU A 364 -32.24 -9.35 -12.73
N GLU A 365 -32.60 -9.81 -13.92
CA GLU A 365 -33.97 -9.78 -14.45
C GLU A 365 -34.34 -11.13 -15.10
N GLY A 366 -35.64 -11.40 -15.29
CA GLY A 366 -36.14 -12.53 -16.07
C GLY A 366 -35.64 -13.91 -15.60
N GLU A 367 -35.27 -14.77 -16.56
CA GLU A 367 -34.84 -16.14 -16.28
C GLU A 367 -33.57 -16.22 -15.41
N GLU A 368 -32.65 -15.27 -15.56
CA GLU A 368 -31.42 -15.22 -14.77
C GLU A 368 -31.74 -14.95 -13.29
N LEU A 369 -32.63 -13.99 -13.03
CA LEU A 369 -33.15 -13.74 -11.69
C LEU A 369 -33.84 -14.99 -11.12
N ALA A 370 -34.73 -15.62 -11.90
CA ALA A 370 -35.43 -16.83 -11.48
C ALA A 370 -34.46 -17.99 -11.16
N PHE A 371 -33.40 -18.16 -11.94
CA PHE A 371 -32.36 -19.14 -11.67
C PHE A 371 -31.65 -18.88 -10.33
N TYR A 372 -31.19 -17.65 -10.09
CA TYR A 372 -30.47 -17.34 -8.86
C TYR A 372 -31.38 -17.33 -7.62
N LEU A 373 -32.64 -16.90 -7.75
CA LEU A 373 -33.62 -17.01 -6.67
C LEU A 373 -33.82 -18.47 -6.26
N ARG A 374 -34.00 -19.39 -7.21
CA ARG A 374 -34.10 -20.84 -6.91
C ARG A 374 -32.86 -21.38 -6.21
N ARG A 375 -31.65 -20.94 -6.60
CA ARG A 375 -30.39 -21.34 -5.96
C ARG A 375 -30.23 -20.80 -4.54
N LEU A 376 -30.75 -19.59 -4.28
CA LEU A 376 -30.72 -18.98 -2.97
C LEU A 376 -31.72 -19.63 -2.01
N THR A 377 -32.93 -19.96 -2.48
CA THR A 377 -33.96 -20.62 -1.66
C THR A 377 -33.61 -22.07 -1.37
N ALA A 378 -33.02 -22.81 -2.31
CA ALA A 378 -32.62 -24.20 -2.10
C ALA A 378 -31.40 -24.37 -1.16
N LYS A 379 -30.67 -23.29 -0.89
CA LYS A 379 -29.47 -23.29 -0.04
C LYS A 379 -29.74 -22.75 1.37
N LYS A 380 -30.83 -22.00 1.54
CA LYS A 380 -31.37 -21.63 2.85
C LYS A 380 -32.13 -22.82 3.42
#